data_AF-A0A0E3NZY0-F1
#
_entry.id   AF-A0A0E3NZY0-F1
#
_cell.length_a   1.000
_cell.length_b   1.000
_cell.length_c   1.000
_cell.angle_alpha   90.00
_cell.angle_beta   90.00
_cell.angle_gamma   90.00
#
_symmetry.space_group_name_H-M   'P 1'
#
loop_
_entity.id
_entity.type
_entity.pdbx_description
1 polymer ?
#
loop_
_entity_poly.entity_id
_entity_poly.type
_entity_poly.pdbx_seq_one_letter_code
_entity_poly.pdbx_strand_id
1 'polypeptide(L)'
;MTMDLQLIDTIFFSEKRKNLLMFLMEGPKTIDEIKTELDVSSSPIMAQIRVLLKDGLLVQKENLYELSVKGKLIAPRMQPLLSTFRVFDENHEYWASQDLYTLPQYLRERLGELGSCREIVPDKTHIFDYPPEIMNNLYRAKTIMEISSFFRPGYPGLYLDLVRKGVEVSIVLDQPIFEKLASEHRADMEAFISMENASLYVCEHKIELASSLVTDRFTSISLVSKDGRYYNHEMVSFEESAFAWGQELFGYYRDMSKQITEL
;
A
#
# COMPACT_ATOMS: atom_id res chain seq x y z
N MET A 1 30.35 21.25 5.73
CA MET A 1 30.29 21.69 4.32
C MET A 1 28.88 21.42 3.86
N THR A 2 28.03 22.45 3.82
CA THR A 2 26.64 22.33 3.35
C THR A 2 26.68 22.02 1.87
N MET A 3 26.13 20.87 1.48
CA MET A 3 26.08 20.47 0.07
C MET A 3 24.91 21.21 -0.57
N ASP A 4 25.21 22.22 -1.38
CA ASP A 4 24.22 23.05 -2.07
C ASP A 4 23.67 22.29 -3.29
N LEU A 5 22.54 21.60 -3.11
CA LEU A 5 21.93 20.73 -4.11
C LEU A 5 20.95 21.52 -5.00
N GLN A 6 21.49 22.42 -5.83
CA GLN A 6 20.69 23.32 -6.67
C GLN A 6 19.62 22.64 -7.52
N LEU A 7 19.85 21.40 -7.99
CA LEU A 7 18.84 20.64 -8.73
C LEU A 7 17.65 20.20 -7.88
N ILE A 8 17.89 19.87 -6.61
CA ILE A 8 16.79 19.53 -5.68
C ILE A 8 15.93 20.78 -5.49
N ASP A 9 16.55 21.94 -5.27
CA ASP A 9 15.81 23.20 -5.11
C ASP A 9 15.03 23.57 -6.37
N THR A 10 15.63 23.36 -7.55
CA THR A 10 14.94 23.52 -8.83
C THR A 10 13.75 22.59 -8.95
N ILE A 11 13.85 21.35 -8.52
CA ILE A 11 12.78 20.39 -8.75
C ILE A 11 11.71 20.53 -7.67
N PHE A 12 12.08 20.43 -6.40
CA PHE A 12 11.15 20.19 -5.30
C PHE A 12 10.50 21.44 -4.72
N PHE A 13 11.10 22.64 -4.85
CA PHE A 13 10.46 23.88 -4.40
C PHE A 13 9.42 24.46 -5.36
N SER A 14 9.11 23.77 -6.47
CA SER A 14 8.09 24.23 -7.42
C SER A 14 7.19 23.08 -7.86
N GLU A 15 5.94 23.15 -7.45
CA GLU A 15 4.91 22.19 -7.85
C GLU A 15 4.74 22.09 -9.36
N LYS A 16 4.72 23.24 -10.05
CA LYS A 16 4.63 23.29 -11.52
C LYS A 16 5.80 22.55 -12.20
N ARG A 17 7.03 22.66 -11.67
CA ARG A 17 8.19 21.94 -12.22
C ARG A 17 8.11 20.45 -11.93
N LYS A 18 7.69 20.04 -10.73
CA LYS A 18 7.43 18.63 -10.40
C LYS A 18 6.42 18.02 -11.37
N ASN A 19 5.24 18.63 -11.49
CA ASN A 19 4.15 18.10 -12.30
C ASN A 19 4.52 18.06 -13.79
N LEU A 20 5.24 19.07 -14.30
CA LEU A 20 5.75 19.05 -15.67
C LEU A 20 6.75 17.91 -15.92
N LEU A 21 7.72 17.70 -15.02
CA LEU A 21 8.67 16.60 -15.16
C LEU A 21 7.98 15.24 -15.13
N MET A 22 6.98 15.07 -14.26
CA MET A 22 6.13 13.87 -14.18
C MET A 22 5.36 13.64 -15.48
N PHE A 23 4.68 14.66 -16.01
CA PHE A 23 3.91 14.54 -17.26
C PHE A 23 4.79 14.18 -18.46
N LEU A 24 6.02 14.74 -18.52
CA LEU A 24 6.98 14.44 -19.59
C LEU A 24 7.63 13.05 -19.47
N MET A 25 7.39 12.29 -18.39
CA MET A 25 7.76 10.87 -18.32
C MET A 25 6.95 10.02 -19.31
N GLU A 26 5.75 10.46 -19.68
CA GLU A 26 4.89 9.79 -20.65
C GLU A 26 5.35 9.99 -22.11
N GLY A 27 6.24 10.96 -22.34
CA GLY A 27 6.79 11.25 -23.66
C GLY A 27 6.87 12.74 -23.98
N PRO A 28 7.32 13.10 -25.19
CA PRO A 28 7.36 14.48 -25.66
C PRO A 28 5.97 15.12 -25.73
N LYS A 29 5.83 16.38 -25.33
CA LYS A 29 4.57 17.12 -25.34
C LYS A 29 4.73 18.52 -25.94
N THR A 30 3.70 19.01 -26.61
CA THR A 30 3.58 20.39 -27.05
C THR A 30 3.27 21.32 -25.88
N ILE A 31 3.44 22.63 -26.09
CA ILE A 31 3.09 23.62 -25.07
C ILE A 31 1.59 23.60 -24.72
N ASP A 32 0.72 23.31 -25.70
CA ASP A 32 -0.72 23.29 -25.48
C ASP A 32 -1.14 22.06 -24.67
N GLU A 33 -0.58 20.89 -24.94
CA GLU A 33 -0.78 19.70 -24.10
C GLU A 33 -0.35 19.95 -22.66
N ILE A 34 0.83 20.57 -22.46
CA ILE A 34 1.34 20.90 -21.12
C ILE A 34 0.39 21.86 -20.39
N LYS A 35 -0.14 22.88 -21.08
CA LYS A 35 -1.06 23.86 -20.47
C LYS A 35 -2.37 23.21 -20.07
N THR A 36 -2.91 22.36 -20.94
CA THR A 36 -4.17 21.65 -20.71
C THR A 36 -4.05 20.69 -19.54
N GLU A 37 -2.99 19.87 -19.50
CA GLU A 37 -2.81 18.88 -18.42
C GLU A 37 -2.58 19.56 -17.06
N LEU A 38 -1.74 20.59 -17.03
CA LEU A 38 -1.35 21.22 -15.76
C LEU A 38 -2.31 22.34 -15.31
N ASP A 39 -3.39 22.59 -16.04
CA ASP A 39 -4.34 23.69 -15.83
C ASP A 39 -3.65 25.05 -15.59
N VAL A 40 -2.77 25.45 -16.51
CA VAL A 40 -1.97 26.68 -16.41
C VAL A 40 -1.97 27.50 -17.69
N SER A 41 -1.89 28.82 -17.54
CA SER A 41 -1.71 29.74 -18.67
C SER A 41 -0.27 29.72 -19.23
N SER A 42 -0.10 30.20 -20.47
CA SER A 42 1.17 30.11 -21.22
C SER A 42 2.34 30.83 -20.55
N SER A 43 2.14 32.05 -20.01
CA SER A 43 3.25 32.85 -19.50
C SER A 43 3.90 32.25 -18.23
N PRO A 44 3.13 31.80 -17.22
CA PRO A 44 3.69 31.14 -16.04
C PRO A 44 4.41 29.82 -16.34
N ILE A 45 3.87 28.98 -17.24
CA ILE A 45 4.48 27.67 -17.51
C ILE A 45 5.75 27.80 -18.35
N MET A 46 5.78 28.74 -19.30
CA MET A 46 7.00 29.02 -20.08
C MET A 46 8.16 29.50 -19.21
N ALA A 47 7.88 30.22 -18.12
CA ALA A 47 8.92 30.56 -17.15
C ALA A 47 9.52 29.31 -16.49
N GLN A 48 8.69 28.32 -16.13
CA GLN A 48 9.15 27.06 -15.54
C GLN A 48 9.92 26.21 -16.55
N ILE A 49 9.43 26.11 -17.79
CA ILE A 49 10.10 25.40 -18.89
C ILE A 49 11.49 25.99 -19.13
N ARG A 50 11.63 27.33 -19.19
CA ARG A 50 12.93 27.99 -19.37
C ARG A 50 13.92 27.64 -18.26
N VAL A 51 13.45 27.54 -17.01
CA VAL A 51 14.31 27.12 -15.89
C VAL A 51 14.78 25.68 -16.08
N LEU A 52 13.88 24.76 -16.42
CA LEU A 52 14.23 23.35 -16.60
C LEU A 52 15.11 23.10 -17.84
N LEU A 53 14.96 23.90 -18.91
CA LEU A 53 15.87 23.91 -20.07
C LEU A 53 17.26 24.39 -19.67
N LYS A 54 17.34 25.51 -18.92
CA LYS A 54 18.60 26.07 -18.42
C LYS A 54 19.36 25.07 -17.54
N ASP A 55 18.65 24.35 -16.69
CA ASP A 55 19.23 23.34 -15.78
C ASP A 55 19.49 21.99 -16.49
N GLY A 56 19.20 21.92 -17.80
CA GLY A 56 19.46 20.75 -18.65
C GLY A 56 18.57 19.55 -18.34
N LEU A 57 17.41 19.75 -17.69
CA LEU A 57 16.44 18.70 -17.39
C LEU A 57 15.51 18.42 -18.58
N LEU A 58 15.25 19.44 -19.40
CA LEU A 58 14.47 19.33 -20.63
C LEU A 58 15.33 19.62 -21.86
N VAL A 59 14.84 19.16 -23.01
CA VAL A 59 15.25 19.65 -24.32
C VAL A 59 14.02 20.01 -25.14
N GLN A 60 14.19 20.95 -26.07
CA GLN A 60 13.16 21.30 -27.03
C GLN A 60 13.59 20.83 -28.42
N LYS A 61 12.72 20.09 -29.10
CA LYS A 61 12.87 19.69 -30.50
C LYS A 61 11.68 20.23 -31.27
N GLU A 62 11.92 21.18 -32.16
CA GLU A 62 10.85 21.88 -32.88
C GLU A 62 9.82 22.50 -31.92
N ASN A 63 8.58 22.00 -31.94
CA ASN A 63 7.47 22.44 -31.10
C ASN A 63 7.23 21.52 -29.87
N LEU A 64 8.07 20.50 -29.66
CA LEU A 64 7.93 19.53 -28.57
C LEU A 64 8.98 19.77 -27.48
N TYR A 65 8.55 19.60 -26.23
CA TYR A 65 9.40 19.51 -25.06
C TYR A 65 9.47 18.06 -24.60
N GLU A 66 10.67 17.59 -24.26
CA GLU A 66 10.87 16.25 -23.72
C GLU A 66 11.92 16.28 -22.60
N LEU A 67 11.91 15.25 -21.76
CA LEU A 67 12.99 15.02 -20.79
C LEU A 67 14.33 14.82 -21.53
N SER A 68 15.36 15.53 -21.10
CA SER A 68 16.74 15.28 -21.54
C SER A 68 17.24 13.92 -21.01
N VAL A 69 18.44 13.48 -21.41
CA VAL A 69 19.09 12.29 -20.78
C VAL A 69 19.17 12.45 -19.25
N LYS A 70 19.52 13.65 -18.77
CA LYS A 70 19.56 13.97 -17.34
C LYS A 70 18.16 13.95 -16.72
N GLY A 71 17.16 14.50 -17.40
CA GLY A 71 15.76 14.46 -16.96
C GLY A 71 15.22 13.04 -16.83
N LYS A 72 15.51 12.16 -17.82
CA LYS A 72 15.11 10.75 -17.83
C LYS A 72 15.77 9.92 -16.73
N LEU A 73 16.92 10.34 -16.23
CA LEU A 73 17.54 9.72 -15.06
C LEU A 73 16.86 10.20 -13.76
N ILE A 74 16.50 11.47 -13.65
CA ILE A 74 16.01 12.06 -12.40
C ILE A 74 14.51 11.84 -12.20
N ALA A 75 13.68 12.16 -13.21
CA ALA A 75 12.22 12.17 -13.07
C ALA A 75 11.63 10.82 -12.57
N PRO A 76 12.04 9.64 -13.08
CA PRO A 76 11.52 8.37 -12.58
C PRO A 76 11.84 8.09 -11.11
N ARG A 77 12.92 8.68 -10.57
CA ARG A 77 13.28 8.56 -9.15
C ARG A 77 12.47 9.48 -8.25
N MET A 78 11.87 10.53 -8.82
CA MET A 78 11.02 11.46 -8.08
C MET A 78 9.70 10.81 -7.69
N GLN A 79 9.12 9.98 -8.57
CA GLN A 79 7.80 9.41 -8.34
C GLN A 79 7.72 8.54 -7.08
N PRO A 80 8.58 7.52 -6.87
CA PRO A 80 8.54 6.73 -5.63
C PRO A 80 8.77 7.60 -4.39
N LEU A 81 9.69 8.57 -4.47
CA LEU A 81 10.00 9.46 -3.36
C LEU A 81 8.79 10.34 -2.97
N LEU A 82 8.13 10.94 -3.96
CA LEU A 82 6.92 11.75 -3.73
C LEU A 82 5.77 10.89 -3.19
N SER A 83 5.61 9.67 -3.69
CA SER A 83 4.62 8.72 -3.17
C SER A 83 4.89 8.35 -1.71
N THR A 84 6.16 8.16 -1.33
CA THR A 84 6.54 7.93 0.08
C THR A 84 6.22 9.14 0.96
N PHE A 85 6.50 10.37 0.50
CA PHE A 85 6.11 11.56 1.25
C PHE A 85 4.61 11.67 1.43
N ARG A 86 3.83 11.40 0.37
CA ARG A 86 2.37 11.38 0.45
C ARG A 86 1.86 10.43 1.54
N VAL A 87 2.39 9.20 1.58
CA VAL A 87 2.01 8.21 2.61
C VAL A 87 2.30 8.76 4.01
N PHE A 88 3.45 9.40 4.25
CA PHE A 88 3.81 9.89 5.58
C PHE A 88 3.14 11.21 5.98
N ASP A 89 2.82 12.06 5.01
CA ASP A 89 2.06 13.30 5.25
C ASP A 89 0.60 12.96 5.59
N GLU A 90 0.03 11.95 4.92
CA GLU A 90 -1.28 11.39 5.25
C GLU A 90 -1.19 10.52 6.51
N ASN A 91 -1.95 10.84 7.57
CA ASN A 91 -1.94 10.07 8.84
C ASN A 91 -0.57 10.05 9.54
N HIS A 92 0.12 11.19 9.53
CA HIS A 92 1.46 11.37 10.11
C HIS A 92 1.63 10.77 11.52
N GLU A 93 0.67 11.00 12.42
CA GLU A 93 0.74 10.50 13.80
C GLU A 93 0.76 8.97 13.88
N TYR A 94 -0.02 8.30 13.03
CA TYR A 94 0.00 6.85 12.90
C TYR A 94 1.40 6.38 12.50
N TRP A 95 1.91 6.83 11.34
CA TRP A 95 3.22 6.38 10.85
C TRP A 95 4.38 6.72 11.76
N ALA A 96 4.31 7.84 12.48
CA ALA A 96 5.32 8.23 13.46
C ALA A 96 5.37 7.29 14.68
N SER A 97 4.25 6.65 15.03
CA SER A 97 4.14 5.76 16.19
C SER A 97 4.38 4.28 15.86
N GLN A 98 4.14 3.85 14.62
CA GLN A 98 4.31 2.46 14.19
C GLN A 98 5.78 2.03 14.04
N ASP A 99 6.05 0.75 14.29
CA ASP A 99 7.31 0.12 13.94
C ASP A 99 7.28 -0.42 12.51
N LEU A 100 7.88 0.31 11.57
CA LEU A 100 7.97 -0.09 10.17
C LEU A 100 8.99 -1.22 9.93
N TYR A 101 9.81 -1.58 10.92
CA TYR A 101 10.73 -2.73 10.79
C TYR A 101 10.00 -4.07 10.83
N THR A 102 8.73 -4.07 11.23
CA THR A 102 7.81 -5.22 11.11
C THR A 102 7.56 -5.62 9.64
N LEU A 103 7.86 -4.73 8.69
CA LEU A 103 7.73 -4.97 7.26
C LEU A 103 9.05 -5.48 6.65
N PRO A 104 8.98 -6.42 5.67
CA PRO A 104 10.13 -6.82 4.87
C PRO A 104 10.81 -5.61 4.24
N GLN A 105 12.14 -5.59 4.24
CA GLN A 105 12.91 -4.41 3.79
C GLN A 105 12.49 -3.95 2.39
N TYR A 106 12.35 -4.87 1.44
CA TYR A 106 12.03 -4.54 0.05
C TYR A 106 10.62 -3.92 -0.11
N LEU A 107 9.66 -4.28 0.74
CA LEU A 107 8.33 -3.66 0.78
C LEU A 107 8.35 -2.32 1.49
N ARG A 108 9.15 -2.21 2.56
CA ARG A 108 9.34 -0.97 3.31
C ARG A 108 9.97 0.14 2.45
N GLU A 109 10.91 -0.21 1.58
CA GLU A 109 11.50 0.72 0.59
C GLU A 109 10.49 1.18 -0.47
N ARG A 110 9.40 0.43 -0.63
CA ARG A 110 8.30 0.67 -1.58
C ARG A 110 7.00 1.13 -0.90
N LEU A 111 7.07 1.63 0.33
CA LEU A 111 5.89 2.01 1.11
C LEU A 111 4.97 3.01 0.39
N GLY A 112 5.54 3.85 -0.50
CA GLY A 112 4.78 4.79 -1.34
C GLY A 112 3.74 4.13 -2.26
N GLU A 113 3.85 2.82 -2.52
CA GLU A 113 2.88 2.06 -3.32
C GLU A 113 1.56 1.83 -2.60
N LEU A 114 1.52 1.95 -1.27
CA LEU A 114 0.26 2.01 -0.51
C LEU A 114 -0.61 3.18 -0.96
N GLY A 115 -0.01 4.24 -1.51
CA GLY A 115 -0.71 5.39 -2.02
C GLY A 115 -1.49 6.13 -0.94
N SER A 116 -2.64 6.70 -1.30
CA SER A 116 -3.47 7.40 -0.33
C SER A 116 -4.16 6.43 0.62
N CYS A 117 -3.92 6.62 1.91
CA CYS A 117 -4.38 5.73 2.96
C CYS A 117 -5.28 6.48 3.93
N ARG A 118 -6.30 5.79 4.45
CA ARG A 118 -7.17 6.31 5.50
C ARG A 118 -7.03 5.46 6.75
N GLU A 119 -6.74 6.10 7.88
CA GLU A 119 -6.84 5.44 9.18
C GLU A 119 -8.31 5.18 9.51
N ILE A 120 -8.66 3.92 9.76
CA ILE A 120 -9.98 3.53 10.26
C ILE A 120 -9.82 2.98 11.66
N VAL A 121 -10.46 3.66 12.62
CA VAL A 121 -10.47 3.29 14.04
C VAL A 121 -11.84 2.72 14.40
N PRO A 122 -11.92 1.53 15.02
CA PRO A 122 -13.19 0.93 15.43
C PRO A 122 -13.81 1.70 16.60
N ASP A 123 -15.14 1.62 16.70
CA ASP A 123 -15.84 2.11 17.88
C ASP A 123 -15.40 1.32 19.13
N LYS A 124 -15.36 1.99 20.28
CA LYS A 124 -15.05 1.38 21.58
C LYS A 124 -15.98 0.21 21.94
N THR A 125 -17.20 0.20 21.42
CA THR A 125 -18.16 -0.91 21.62
C THR A 125 -17.94 -2.07 20.65
N HIS A 126 -17.13 -1.89 19.61
CA HIS A 126 -16.91 -2.83 18.50
C HIS A 126 -15.41 -3.05 18.23
N ILE A 127 -14.57 -2.99 19.26
CA ILE A 127 -13.10 -3.09 19.15
C ILE A 127 -12.57 -4.42 18.61
N PHE A 128 -13.42 -5.42 18.38
CA PHE A 128 -13.03 -6.70 17.78
C PHE A 128 -13.58 -6.88 16.36
N ASP A 129 -14.49 -6.00 15.93
CA ASP A 129 -15.18 -6.09 14.65
C ASP A 129 -14.45 -5.25 13.60
N TYR A 130 -14.59 -5.64 12.34
CA TYR A 130 -14.24 -4.73 11.25
C TYR A 130 -15.30 -3.61 11.17
N PRO A 131 -14.88 -2.35 11.05
CA PRO A 131 -15.79 -1.24 10.77
C PRO A 131 -16.61 -1.50 9.50
N PRO A 132 -17.84 -0.94 9.38
CA PRO A 132 -18.72 -1.18 8.24
C PRO A 132 -18.08 -0.89 6.88
N GLU A 133 -17.14 0.06 6.82
CA GLU A 133 -16.44 0.41 5.58
C GLU A 133 -15.53 -0.72 5.08
N ILE A 134 -14.94 -1.49 5.99
CA ILE A 134 -14.16 -2.69 5.65
C ILE A 134 -15.12 -3.84 5.35
N MET A 135 -16.11 -4.09 6.23
CA MET A 135 -17.04 -5.20 6.07
C MET A 135 -17.84 -5.16 4.76
N ASN A 136 -18.34 -3.98 4.37
CA ASN A 136 -19.11 -3.83 3.13
C ASN A 136 -18.28 -4.14 1.88
N ASN A 137 -16.99 -3.81 1.90
CA ASN A 137 -16.08 -4.14 0.81
C ASN A 137 -15.72 -5.62 0.82
N LEU A 138 -15.50 -6.19 2.01
CA LEU A 138 -15.18 -7.61 2.19
C LEU A 138 -16.27 -8.52 1.63
N TYR A 139 -17.55 -8.25 1.91
CA TYR A 139 -18.67 -9.03 1.36
C TYR A 139 -18.85 -8.92 -0.16
N ARG A 140 -18.20 -7.94 -0.81
CA ARG A 140 -18.24 -7.73 -2.26
C ARG A 140 -16.97 -8.20 -2.95
N ALA A 141 -15.95 -8.61 -2.18
CA ALA A 141 -14.68 -9.08 -2.70
C ALA A 141 -14.85 -10.44 -3.37
N LYS A 142 -13.99 -10.70 -4.36
CA LYS A 142 -13.88 -12.01 -5.01
C LYS A 142 -12.73 -12.82 -4.45
N THR A 143 -11.68 -12.13 -4.01
CA THR A 143 -10.47 -12.72 -3.44
C THR A 143 -10.14 -12.03 -2.13
N ILE A 144 -9.71 -12.80 -1.13
CA ILE A 144 -9.27 -12.31 0.16
C ILE A 144 -7.97 -13.02 0.54
N MET A 145 -6.98 -12.23 0.92
CA MET A 145 -5.71 -12.70 1.47
C MET A 145 -5.52 -12.03 2.83
N GLU A 146 -5.59 -12.81 3.90
CA GLU A 146 -5.48 -12.33 5.28
C GLU A 146 -4.15 -12.80 5.89
N ILE A 147 -3.46 -11.90 6.58
CA ILE A 147 -2.35 -12.20 7.47
C ILE A 147 -2.78 -11.77 8.86
N SER A 148 -2.70 -12.65 9.86
CA SER A 148 -3.13 -12.30 11.21
C SER A 148 -2.23 -12.91 12.29
N SER A 149 -1.71 -12.06 13.19
CA SER A 149 -0.93 -12.47 14.36
C SER A 149 -1.73 -12.42 15.67
N PHE A 150 -3.03 -12.17 15.60
CA PHE A 150 -3.90 -12.14 16.78
C PHE A 150 -5.30 -12.71 16.50
N PHE A 151 -5.96 -13.13 17.57
CA PHE A 151 -7.26 -13.79 17.49
C PHE A 151 -8.40 -12.77 17.54
N ARG A 152 -9.36 -12.87 16.61
CA ARG A 152 -10.62 -12.12 16.64
C ARG A 152 -11.81 -13.09 16.68
N PRO A 153 -12.66 -13.04 17.73
CA PRO A 153 -13.71 -14.05 17.95
C PRO A 153 -14.72 -14.23 16.81
N GLY A 154 -15.03 -13.18 16.04
CA GLY A 154 -16.01 -13.24 14.94
C GLY A 154 -15.45 -13.75 13.61
N TYR A 155 -14.13 -13.91 13.49
CA TYR A 155 -13.48 -14.16 12.19
C TYR A 155 -13.69 -15.57 11.63
N PRO A 156 -13.69 -16.65 12.45
CA PRO A 156 -13.90 -17.99 11.91
C PRO A 156 -15.22 -18.13 11.16
N GLY A 157 -16.32 -17.67 11.78
CA GLY A 157 -17.64 -17.67 11.14
C GLY A 157 -17.70 -16.74 9.92
N LEU A 158 -17.12 -15.54 10.02
CA LEU A 158 -17.08 -14.58 8.91
C LEU A 158 -16.40 -15.17 7.67
N TYR A 159 -15.19 -15.71 7.83
CA TYR A 159 -14.43 -16.25 6.70
C TYR A 159 -15.08 -17.49 6.12
N LEU A 160 -15.65 -18.37 6.95
CA LEU A 160 -16.41 -19.52 6.48
C LEU A 160 -17.64 -19.11 5.65
N ASP A 161 -18.36 -18.07 6.07
CA ASP A 161 -19.51 -17.54 5.32
C ASP A 161 -19.10 -16.90 3.98
N LEU A 162 -17.93 -16.25 3.93
CA LEU A 162 -17.39 -15.69 2.69
C LEU A 162 -16.99 -16.79 1.70
N VAL A 163 -16.30 -17.83 2.16
CA VAL A 163 -15.93 -18.98 1.32
C VAL A 163 -17.19 -19.68 0.79
N ARG A 164 -18.23 -19.87 1.62
CA ARG A 164 -19.53 -20.45 1.19
C ARG A 164 -20.24 -19.63 0.12
N LYS A 165 -19.99 -18.32 0.06
CA LYS A 165 -20.51 -17.41 -0.98
C LYS A 165 -19.68 -17.44 -2.26
N GLY A 166 -18.64 -18.26 -2.33
CA GLY A 166 -17.77 -18.43 -3.49
C GLY A 166 -16.60 -17.46 -3.55
N VAL A 167 -16.28 -16.77 -2.45
CA VAL A 167 -15.08 -15.92 -2.36
C VAL A 167 -13.84 -16.81 -2.20
N GLU A 168 -12.78 -16.54 -2.94
CA GLU A 168 -11.49 -17.22 -2.75
C GLU A 168 -10.78 -16.62 -1.53
N VAL A 169 -10.50 -17.43 -0.50
CA VAL A 169 -9.93 -16.94 0.76
C VAL A 169 -8.63 -17.69 1.07
N SER A 170 -7.55 -16.95 1.24
CA SER A 170 -6.27 -17.46 1.72
C SER A 170 -5.88 -16.75 3.02
N ILE A 171 -5.52 -17.51 4.05
CA ILE A 171 -5.22 -16.97 5.39
C ILE A 171 -3.85 -17.49 5.84
N VAL A 172 -2.98 -16.59 6.28
CA VAL A 172 -1.73 -16.89 6.97
C VAL A 172 -1.85 -16.50 8.44
N LEU A 173 -1.61 -17.45 9.33
CA LEU A 173 -1.71 -17.26 10.77
C LEU A 173 -0.38 -17.54 11.48
N ASP A 174 -0.20 -16.88 12.62
CA ASP A 174 0.79 -17.29 13.62
C ASP A 174 0.37 -18.59 14.32
N GLN A 175 1.36 -19.41 14.69
CA GLN A 175 1.16 -20.71 15.33
C GLN A 175 0.23 -20.66 16.57
N PRO A 176 0.38 -19.72 17.53
CA PRO A 176 -0.52 -19.66 18.70
C PRO A 176 -1.97 -19.33 18.33
N ILE A 177 -2.19 -18.58 17.24
CA ILE A 177 -3.53 -18.21 16.77
C ILE A 177 -4.21 -19.42 16.12
N PHE A 178 -3.46 -20.15 15.30
CA PHE A 178 -3.90 -21.42 14.75
C PHE A 178 -4.29 -22.42 15.85
N GLU A 179 -3.44 -22.62 16.86
CA GLU A 179 -3.71 -23.56 17.97
C GLU A 179 -4.98 -23.20 18.73
N LYS A 180 -5.17 -21.90 19.02
CA LYS A 180 -6.39 -21.41 19.68
C LYS A 180 -7.62 -21.71 18.83
N LEU A 181 -7.59 -21.40 17.54
CA LEU A 181 -8.67 -21.70 16.60
C LEU A 181 -8.95 -23.21 16.53
N ALA A 182 -7.93 -24.04 16.48
CA ALA A 182 -8.06 -25.49 16.40
C ALA A 182 -8.71 -26.08 17.66
N SER A 183 -8.51 -25.45 18.81
CA SER A 183 -9.14 -25.86 20.08
C SER A 183 -10.57 -25.34 20.26
N GLU A 184 -10.86 -24.09 19.87
CA GLU A 184 -12.11 -23.40 20.18
C GLU A 184 -13.12 -23.42 19.02
N HIS A 185 -12.63 -23.56 17.78
CA HIS A 185 -13.39 -23.44 16.53
C HIS A 185 -13.11 -24.59 15.57
N ARG A 186 -12.80 -25.79 16.09
CA ARG A 186 -12.39 -26.95 15.28
C ARG A 186 -13.32 -27.24 14.10
N ALA A 187 -14.63 -27.26 14.33
CA ALA A 187 -15.62 -27.57 13.29
C ALA A 187 -15.61 -26.54 12.15
N ASP A 188 -15.48 -25.25 12.46
CA ASP A 188 -15.41 -24.18 11.46
C ASP A 188 -14.11 -24.30 10.65
N MET A 189 -13.00 -24.65 11.30
CA MET A 189 -11.72 -24.86 10.63
C MET A 189 -11.72 -26.09 9.72
N GLU A 190 -12.24 -27.23 10.18
CA GLU A 190 -12.37 -28.44 9.36
C GLU A 190 -13.24 -28.14 8.12
N ALA A 191 -14.34 -27.41 8.31
CA ALA A 191 -15.18 -26.96 7.21
C ALA A 191 -14.42 -26.03 6.25
N PHE A 192 -13.69 -25.04 6.77
CA PHE A 192 -12.90 -24.11 5.96
C PHE A 192 -11.83 -24.82 5.14
N ILE A 193 -11.01 -25.68 5.76
CA ILE A 193 -9.91 -26.40 5.10
C ILE A 193 -10.42 -27.38 4.03
N SER A 194 -11.65 -27.89 4.17
CA SER A 194 -12.26 -28.79 3.19
C SER A 194 -12.77 -28.12 1.90
N MET A 195 -12.85 -26.78 1.86
CA MET A 195 -13.38 -26.04 0.71
C MET A 195 -12.28 -25.73 -0.31
N GLU A 196 -12.57 -25.98 -1.60
CA GLU A 196 -11.59 -25.79 -2.69
C GLU A 196 -11.15 -24.33 -2.88
N ASN A 197 -12.00 -23.37 -2.51
CA ASN A 197 -11.74 -21.93 -2.57
C ASN A 197 -11.23 -21.35 -1.24
N ALA A 198 -10.71 -22.20 -0.35
CA ALA A 198 -10.11 -21.81 0.92
C ALA A 198 -8.70 -22.37 1.05
N SER A 199 -7.81 -21.60 1.65
CA SER A 199 -6.45 -22.06 1.97
C SER A 199 -6.00 -21.45 3.30
N LEU A 200 -5.54 -22.32 4.20
CA LEU A 200 -5.01 -21.92 5.49
C LEU A 200 -3.52 -22.26 5.55
N TYR A 201 -2.73 -21.31 6.01
CA TYR A 201 -1.30 -21.43 6.16
C TYR A 201 -0.91 -21.03 7.58
N VAL A 202 0.07 -21.72 8.15
CA VAL A 202 0.66 -21.38 9.45
C VAL A 202 2.11 -21.01 9.25
N CYS A 203 2.46 -19.78 9.63
CA CYS A 203 3.80 -19.25 9.47
C CYS A 203 4.76 -19.95 10.45
N GLU A 204 5.88 -20.47 9.93
CA GLU A 204 6.90 -21.12 10.77
C GLU A 204 7.70 -20.10 11.58
N HIS A 205 7.69 -18.85 11.12
CA HIS A 205 8.30 -17.71 11.78
C HIS A 205 7.22 -16.80 12.36
N LYS A 206 7.61 -15.97 13.33
CA LYS A 206 6.72 -14.98 13.91
C LYS A 206 6.29 -13.97 12.85
N ILE A 207 4.99 -13.70 12.76
CA ILE A 207 4.45 -12.55 12.02
C ILE A 207 4.73 -11.29 12.83
N GLU A 208 5.52 -10.37 12.27
CA GLU A 208 5.97 -9.17 13.00
C GLU A 208 4.95 -8.03 12.97
N LEU A 209 4.03 -8.01 11.99
CA LEU A 209 2.91 -7.07 11.94
C LEU A 209 1.69 -7.58 12.72
N ALA A 210 0.69 -6.74 12.94
CA ALA A 210 -0.53 -7.17 13.60
C ALA A 210 -1.47 -7.91 12.63
N SER A 211 -1.88 -7.25 11.55
CA SER A 211 -2.68 -7.89 10.50
C SER A 211 -2.56 -7.16 9.17
N SER A 212 -2.81 -7.87 8.08
CA SER A 212 -3.01 -7.27 6.77
C SER A 212 -4.10 -8.03 6.03
N LEU A 213 -4.97 -7.28 5.36
CA LEU A 213 -6.08 -7.81 4.59
C LEU A 213 -6.00 -7.25 3.17
N VAL A 214 -5.89 -8.13 2.19
CA VAL A 214 -5.76 -7.75 0.78
C VAL A 214 -6.91 -8.37 0.00
N THR A 215 -7.61 -7.56 -0.79
CA THR A 215 -8.72 -7.99 -1.63
C THR A 215 -8.58 -7.45 -3.04
N ASP A 216 -9.49 -7.83 -3.94
CA ASP A 216 -9.63 -7.21 -5.27
C ASP A 216 -10.24 -5.79 -5.24
N ARG A 217 -10.43 -5.21 -4.04
CA ARG A 217 -11.09 -3.91 -3.84
C ARG A 217 -10.31 -2.94 -2.97
N PHE A 218 -9.57 -3.44 -1.99
CA PHE A 218 -8.82 -2.65 -1.03
C PHE A 218 -7.68 -3.47 -0.44
N THR A 219 -6.71 -2.77 0.12
CA THR A 219 -5.67 -3.33 1.01
C THR A 219 -5.75 -2.60 2.34
N SER A 220 -5.72 -3.35 3.44
CA SER A 220 -5.51 -2.80 4.77
C SER A 220 -4.29 -3.38 5.44
N ILE A 221 -3.68 -2.57 6.31
CA ILE A 221 -2.59 -2.98 7.14
C ILE A 221 -2.71 -2.38 8.53
N SER A 222 -2.41 -3.20 9.52
CA SER A 222 -2.32 -2.84 10.92
C SER A 222 -0.93 -3.26 11.42
N LEU A 223 -0.16 -2.26 11.84
CA LEU A 223 1.18 -2.47 12.36
C LEU A 223 1.19 -2.50 13.89
N VAL A 224 2.32 -2.96 14.44
CA VAL A 224 2.61 -2.89 15.87
C VAL A 224 3.37 -1.58 16.12
N SER A 225 3.05 -0.89 17.21
CA SER A 225 3.75 0.33 17.61
C SER A 225 5.19 0.05 18.05
N LYS A 226 6.03 1.09 18.08
CA LYS A 226 7.43 1.01 18.55
C LYS A 226 7.60 0.52 19.99
N ASP A 227 6.56 0.67 20.82
CA ASP A 227 6.53 0.14 22.20
C ASP A 227 5.89 -1.26 22.30
N GLY A 228 5.64 -1.92 21.17
CA GLY A 228 5.15 -3.30 21.10
C GLY A 228 3.64 -3.43 21.31
N ARG A 229 2.88 -2.34 21.21
CA ARG A 229 1.42 -2.36 21.39
C ARG A 229 0.71 -2.50 20.06
N TYR A 230 -0.37 -3.26 20.11
CA TYR A 230 -1.34 -3.29 19.03
C TYR A 230 -2.50 -2.35 19.35
N TYR A 231 -2.76 -1.43 18.43
CA TYR A 231 -3.98 -0.64 18.41
C TYR A 231 -4.79 -1.15 17.22
N ASN A 232 -6.07 -1.49 17.42
CA ASN A 232 -6.92 -2.10 16.39
C ASN A 232 -7.31 -1.11 15.27
N HIS A 233 -6.33 -0.42 14.69
CA HIS A 233 -6.47 0.63 13.70
C HIS A 233 -6.00 0.07 12.37
N GLU A 234 -6.81 0.23 11.33
CA GLU A 234 -6.51 -0.26 10.00
C GLU A 234 -6.15 0.92 9.10
N MET A 235 -4.96 0.90 8.50
CA MET A 235 -4.63 1.79 7.39
C MET A 235 -5.17 1.18 6.10
N VAL A 236 -6.17 1.81 5.50
CA VAL A 236 -6.87 1.28 4.33
C VAL A 236 -6.55 2.09 3.08
N SER A 237 -6.16 1.41 2.02
CA SER A 237 -5.98 1.97 0.68
C SER A 237 -6.87 1.28 -0.35
N PHE A 238 -7.34 2.05 -1.32
CA PHE A 238 -8.12 1.60 -2.46
C PHE A 238 -7.36 1.76 -3.78
N GLU A 239 -6.07 2.11 -3.73
CA GLU A 239 -5.23 2.25 -4.93
C GLU A 239 -4.74 0.89 -5.43
N GLU A 240 -4.72 0.69 -6.76
CA GLU A 240 -4.27 -0.57 -7.37
C GLU A 240 -2.83 -0.94 -7.00
N SER A 241 -1.94 0.05 -6.85
CA SER A 241 -0.56 -0.17 -6.41
C SER A 241 -0.49 -0.77 -5.01
N ALA A 242 -1.44 -0.44 -4.13
CA ALA A 242 -1.51 -1.00 -2.78
C ALA A 242 -1.90 -2.48 -2.82
N PHE A 243 -2.70 -2.90 -3.81
CA PHE A 243 -3.11 -4.30 -3.96
C PHE A 243 -1.92 -5.16 -4.34
N ALA A 244 -1.09 -4.71 -5.28
CA ALA A 244 0.14 -5.40 -5.65
C ALA A 244 1.11 -5.48 -4.47
N TRP A 245 1.33 -4.35 -3.77
CA TRP A 245 2.18 -4.30 -2.58
C TRP A 245 1.68 -5.26 -1.48
N GLY A 246 0.37 -5.29 -1.23
CA GLY A 246 -0.25 -6.18 -0.25
C GLY A 246 -0.16 -7.67 -0.63
N GLN A 247 -0.36 -8.00 -1.92
CA GLN A 247 -0.18 -9.37 -2.42
C GLN A 247 1.27 -9.85 -2.25
N GLU A 248 2.25 -8.98 -2.49
CA GLU A 248 3.66 -9.28 -2.23
C GLU A 248 3.94 -9.49 -0.73
N LEU A 249 3.31 -8.70 0.16
CA LEU A 249 3.38 -8.91 1.62
C LEU A 249 2.78 -10.25 2.03
N PHE A 250 1.63 -10.61 1.49
CA PHE A 250 1.00 -11.91 1.73
C PHE A 250 1.89 -13.05 1.23
N GLY A 251 2.43 -12.93 0.01
CA GLY A 251 3.37 -13.88 -0.57
C GLY A 251 4.59 -14.12 0.31
N TYR A 252 5.18 -13.04 0.86
CA TYR A 252 6.31 -13.14 1.79
C TYR A 252 6.02 -14.07 2.97
N TYR A 253 4.90 -13.87 3.66
CA TYR A 253 4.55 -14.70 4.81
C TYR A 253 4.09 -16.11 4.41
N ARG A 254 3.32 -16.24 3.33
CA ARG A 254 2.89 -17.54 2.79
C ARG A 254 4.09 -18.42 2.43
N ASP A 255 5.11 -17.86 1.81
CA ASP A 255 6.30 -18.62 1.36
C ASP A 255 7.15 -19.12 2.56
N MET A 256 6.95 -18.56 3.76
CA MET A 256 7.52 -19.02 5.03
C MET A 256 6.54 -19.86 5.87
N SER A 257 5.43 -20.28 5.28
CA SER A 257 4.35 -20.97 5.97
C SER A 257 4.16 -22.39 5.47
N LYS A 258 3.54 -23.23 6.32
CA LYS A 258 3.04 -24.54 5.94
C LYS A 258 1.55 -24.47 5.68
N GLN A 259 1.11 -25.00 4.54
CA GLN A 259 -0.31 -25.15 4.27
C GLN A 259 -0.91 -26.24 5.16
N ILE A 260 -2.04 -25.94 5.78
CA ILE A 260 -2.80 -26.87 6.59
C ILE A 260 -3.89 -27.50 5.71
N THR A 261 -3.85 -28.82 5.59
CA THR A 261 -4.82 -29.61 4.82
C THR A 261 -5.65 -30.55 5.70
N GLU A 262 -5.29 -30.69 6.98
CA GLU A 262 -5.99 -31.46 8.00
C GLU A 262 -5.66 -30.92 9.42
N LEU A 263 -6.50 -31.20 10.43
CA LEU A 263 -6.37 -30.74 11.82
C LEU A 263 -6.10 -31.85 12.84
#